data_AF-A0A957KVE5-F1
#
_entry.id   AF-A0A957KVE5-F1
#
_cell.length_a   1.000
_cell.length_b   1.000
_cell.length_c   1.000
_cell.angle_alpha   90.00
_cell.angle_beta   90.00
_cell.angle_gamma   90.00
#
_symmetry.space_group_name_H-M   'P 1'
#
loop_
_entity.id
_entity.type
_entity.pdbx_description
1 polymer ?
#
loop_
_entity_poly.entity_id
_entity_poly.type
_entity_poly.pdbx_seq_one_letter_code
_entity_poly.pdbx_strand_id
1 'polypeptide(L)'
;MLNTAAQPTTQAEFDLKQTVGIGKLRGFWRLMTGFRGTYLVSTVSMGIAAIMNTVTFLLLRYFVDHYMVAGDRTIHLAVYVAGFLTLAVIQAACTFNSRRLAAKTAEGIARRIREYLFDHIQRLSFTYHDKTQTGELIQRATSDVDTIRRFFADQAIEAGRIVMLFIVNFAAIYLLDWRLAWFSIIVVPVVMVISLFFFRRVEKA
;
A
#
# COMPACT_ATOMS: atom_id res chain seq x y z
N MET A 1 42.81 -26.25 10.14
CA MET A 1 42.41 -24.87 10.50
C MET A 1 41.54 -24.29 9.39
N LEU A 2 40.23 -24.54 9.43
CA LEU A 2 39.26 -23.79 8.63
C LEU A 2 38.13 -23.42 9.56
N ASN A 3 38.16 -22.15 9.95
CA ASN A 3 37.21 -21.46 10.80
C ASN A 3 35.84 -21.45 10.10
N THR A 4 34.92 -22.27 10.58
CA THR A 4 33.51 -22.26 10.16
C THR A 4 32.88 -21.03 10.82
N ALA A 5 32.95 -19.89 10.13
CA ALA A 5 32.28 -18.68 10.56
C ALA A 5 30.79 -18.99 10.76
N ALA A 6 30.37 -18.93 12.03
CA ALA A 6 28.98 -19.05 12.44
C ALA A 6 28.14 -18.06 11.62
N GLN A 7 27.23 -18.59 10.80
CA GLN A 7 26.17 -17.79 10.19
C GLN A 7 25.32 -17.20 11.33
N PRO A 8 25.02 -15.89 11.31
CA PRO A 8 24.24 -15.28 12.37
C PRO A 8 22.82 -15.85 12.35
N THR A 9 22.50 -16.62 13.38
CA THR A 9 21.18 -17.17 13.71
C THR A 9 20.25 -16.06 14.19
N THR A 10 19.75 -15.23 13.28
CA THR A 10 18.71 -14.22 13.56
C THR A 10 17.61 -14.19 12.51
N GLN A 11 17.24 -15.35 11.96
CA GLN A 11 15.92 -15.52 11.34
C GLN A 11 15.14 -16.49 12.22
N ALA A 12 14.28 -15.93 13.07
CA ALA A 12 13.29 -16.70 13.82
C ALA A 12 12.64 -17.71 12.86
N GLU A 13 12.79 -19.00 13.17
CA GLU A 13 12.30 -20.14 12.41
C GLU A 13 10.80 -19.96 12.14
N PHE A 14 10.48 -19.40 10.98
CA PHE A 14 9.13 -19.04 10.63
C PHE A 14 8.42 -20.27 10.08
N ASP A 15 7.72 -20.99 10.97
CA ASP A 15 6.96 -22.18 10.60
C ASP A 15 5.70 -21.82 9.79
N LEU A 16 5.79 -21.99 8.47
CA LEU A 16 4.68 -21.73 7.55
C LEU A 16 3.48 -22.65 7.80
N LYS A 17 3.67 -23.86 8.34
CA LYS A 17 2.58 -24.82 8.57
C LYS A 17 1.58 -24.31 9.60
N GLN A 18 2.05 -23.61 10.63
CA GLN A 18 1.17 -22.98 11.62
C GLN A 18 0.43 -21.75 11.10
N THR A 19 0.92 -21.08 10.05
CA THR A 19 0.25 -19.91 9.45
C THR A 19 -0.97 -20.27 8.60
N VAL A 20 -0.98 -21.45 8.00
CA VAL A 20 -2.07 -21.88 7.09
C VAL A 20 -3.30 -22.40 7.87
N GLY A 21 -3.12 -22.86 9.12
CA GLY A 21 -4.19 -23.44 9.95
C GLY A 21 -5.02 -22.46 10.80
N ILE A 22 -4.71 -21.16 10.80
CA ILE A 22 -5.37 -20.14 11.62
C ILE A 22 -6.12 -19.18 10.69
N GLY A 23 -7.28 -18.65 11.10
CA GLY A 23 -8.15 -17.81 10.26
C GLY A 23 -7.39 -16.80 9.38
N LYS A 24 -7.87 -16.64 8.13
CA LYS A 24 -7.15 -15.99 7.00
C LYS A 24 -6.39 -14.71 7.39
N LEU A 25 -6.99 -13.80 8.16
CA LEU A 25 -6.34 -12.55 8.60
C LEU A 25 -5.13 -12.77 9.53
N ARG A 26 -5.20 -13.72 10.46
CA ARG A 26 -4.08 -14.02 11.39
C ARG A 26 -2.90 -14.64 10.64
N GLY A 27 -3.17 -15.47 9.63
CA GLY A 27 -2.15 -16.01 8.73
C GLY A 27 -1.40 -14.91 7.99
N PHE A 28 -2.12 -13.98 7.37
CA PHE A 28 -1.55 -12.79 6.70
C PHE A 28 -0.70 -11.94 7.64
N TRP A 29 -1.22 -11.63 8.83
CA TRP A 29 -0.49 -10.83 9.82
C TRP A 29 0.79 -11.50 10.33
N ARG A 30 0.76 -12.83 10.44
CA ARG A 30 1.92 -13.62 10.84
C ARG A 30 2.93 -13.76 9.69
N LEU A 31 2.50 -13.83 8.43
CA LEU A 31 3.39 -13.78 7.26
C LEU A 31 4.29 -12.54 7.23
N MET A 32 3.79 -11.41 7.75
CA MET A 32 4.54 -10.16 7.88
C MET A 32 5.54 -10.13 9.06
N THR A 33 5.68 -11.19 9.87
CA THR A 33 6.60 -11.18 11.02
C THR A 33 8.03 -10.86 10.60
N GLY A 34 8.63 -9.87 11.25
CA GLY A 34 9.95 -9.32 10.87
C GLY A 34 9.91 -8.13 9.91
N PHE A 35 8.79 -7.91 9.20
CA PHE A 35 8.62 -6.76 8.29
C PHE A 35 7.55 -5.76 8.75
N ARG A 36 6.80 -6.07 9.82
CA ARG A 36 5.70 -5.22 10.33
C ARG A 36 6.10 -3.77 10.55
N GLY A 37 7.26 -3.52 11.17
CA GLY A 37 7.76 -2.16 11.42
C GLY A 37 8.05 -1.41 10.11
N THR A 38 8.74 -2.04 9.17
CA THR A 38 9.01 -1.47 7.83
C THR A 38 7.73 -1.16 7.07
N TYR A 39 6.73 -2.03 7.15
CA TYR A 39 5.43 -1.84 6.50
C TYR A 39 4.59 -0.74 7.16
N LEU A 40 4.66 -0.62 8.48
CA LEU A 40 4.00 0.48 9.21
C LEU A 40 4.61 1.83 8.83
N VAL A 41 5.95 1.91 8.76
CA VAL A 41 6.64 3.13 8.28
C VAL A 41 6.24 3.45 6.84
N SER A 42 6.10 2.45 5.98
CA SER A 42 5.59 2.65 4.61
C SER A 42 4.19 3.27 4.60
N THR A 43 3.28 2.73 5.41
CA THR A 43 1.88 3.18 5.50
C THR A 43 1.79 4.61 6.05
N VAL A 44 2.56 4.92 7.11
CA VAL A 44 2.63 6.26 7.69
C VAL A 44 3.22 7.26 6.69
N SER A 45 4.30 6.89 6.00
CA SER A 45 4.92 7.73 4.95
C SER A 45 3.93 8.03 3.81
N MET A 46 3.07 7.08 3.44
CA MET A 46 2.00 7.32 2.47
C MET A 46 0.93 8.27 3.02
N GLY A 47 0.56 8.14 4.29
CA GLY A 47 -0.36 9.06 4.97
C GLY A 47 0.17 10.50 4.97
N ILE A 48 1.45 10.71 5.25
CA ILE A 48 2.10 12.03 5.18
C ILE A 48 2.03 12.58 3.75
N ALA A 49 2.31 11.76 2.73
CA ALA A 49 2.18 12.18 1.33
C ALA A 49 0.75 12.59 0.95
N ALA A 50 -0.27 11.91 1.52
CA ALA A 50 -1.67 12.28 1.34
C ALA A 50 -1.98 13.65 1.98
N ILE A 51 -1.43 13.94 3.17
CA ILE A 51 -1.56 15.25 3.83
C ILE A 51 -0.90 16.34 2.98
N MET A 52 0.31 16.11 2.49
CA MET A 52 1.00 17.08 1.61
C MET A 52 0.18 17.37 0.35
N ASN A 53 -0.51 16.37 -0.21
CA ASN A 53 -1.42 16.57 -1.33
C ASN A 53 -2.55 17.55 -0.99
N THR A 54 -3.20 17.35 0.15
CA THR A 54 -4.28 18.23 0.60
C THR A 54 -3.77 19.64 0.91
N VAL A 55 -2.59 19.76 1.53
CA VAL A 55 -1.95 21.06 1.78
C VAL A 55 -1.65 21.79 0.46
N THR A 56 -1.24 21.09 -0.59
CA THR A 56 -1.06 21.68 -1.94
C THR A 56 -2.37 22.29 -2.46
N PHE A 57 -3.52 21.63 -2.28
CA PHE A 57 -4.81 22.20 -2.68
C PHE A 57 -5.22 23.40 -1.82
N LEU A 58 -4.93 23.38 -0.52
CA LEU A 58 -5.18 24.53 0.36
C LEU A 58 -4.27 25.72 0.02
N LEU A 59 -3.01 25.46 -0.33
CA LEU A 59 -2.08 26.49 -0.80
C LEU A 59 -2.56 27.09 -2.12
N LEU A 60 -3.05 26.26 -3.04
CA LEU A 60 -3.64 26.72 -4.30
C LEU A 60 -4.84 27.63 -4.05
N ARG A 61 -5.75 27.22 -3.16
CA ARG A 61 -6.87 28.08 -2.76
C ARG A 61 -6.37 29.42 -2.21
N TYR A 62 -5.46 29.39 -1.23
CA TYR A 62 -4.95 30.60 -0.59
C TYR A 62 -4.28 31.54 -1.60
N PHE A 63 -3.51 30.98 -2.54
CA PHE A 63 -2.91 31.71 -3.65
C PHE A 63 -3.96 32.38 -4.55
N VAL A 64 -5.02 31.65 -4.94
CA VAL A 64 -6.10 32.21 -5.76
C VAL A 64 -6.82 33.34 -5.00
N ASP A 65 -7.21 33.10 -3.75
CA ASP A 65 -8.01 34.04 -2.96
C ASP A 65 -7.23 35.36 -2.69
N HIS A 66 -5.94 35.28 -2.33
CA HIS A 66 -5.17 36.47 -1.94
C HIS A 66 -4.42 37.11 -3.11
N TYR A 67 -3.73 36.32 -3.94
CA TYR A 67 -2.89 36.87 -4.99
C TYR A 67 -3.67 37.18 -6.27
N MET A 68 -4.60 36.30 -6.69
CA MET A 68 -5.37 36.50 -7.91
C MET A 68 -6.62 37.37 -7.71
N VAL A 69 -7.41 37.09 -6.67
CA VAL A 69 -8.71 37.76 -6.46
C VAL A 69 -8.55 39.08 -5.70
N ALA A 70 -7.91 39.06 -4.52
CA ALA A 70 -7.70 40.28 -3.75
C ALA A 70 -6.60 41.20 -4.33
N GLY A 71 -5.74 40.66 -5.20
CA GLY A 71 -4.63 41.40 -5.80
C GLY A 71 -3.54 41.81 -4.80
N ASP A 72 -3.51 41.17 -3.63
CA ASP A 72 -2.55 41.48 -2.59
C ASP A 72 -1.15 40.94 -2.97
N ARG A 73 -0.20 41.87 -3.13
CA ARG A 73 1.20 41.58 -3.49
C ARG A 73 2.15 41.70 -2.30
N THR A 74 1.64 41.74 -1.08
CA THR A 74 2.47 41.70 0.14
C THR A 74 3.40 40.48 0.15
N ILE A 75 2.91 39.32 -0.32
CA ILE A 75 3.70 38.11 -0.49
C ILE A 75 4.15 38.00 -1.96
N HIS A 76 5.46 37.95 -2.18
CA HIS A 76 6.02 37.75 -3.52
C HIS A 76 5.62 36.40 -4.12
N LEU A 77 5.34 36.38 -5.43
CA LEU A 77 5.01 35.17 -6.20
C LEU A 77 6.03 34.04 -5.99
N ALA A 78 7.31 34.38 -5.85
CA ALA A 78 8.39 33.43 -5.61
C ALA A 78 8.18 32.57 -4.34
N VAL A 79 7.53 33.11 -3.30
CA VAL A 79 7.24 32.37 -2.06
C VAL A 79 6.18 31.29 -2.31
N TYR A 80 5.14 31.59 -3.08
CA TYR A 80 4.13 30.59 -3.46
C TYR A 80 4.74 29.47 -4.31
N VAL A 81 5.55 29.83 -5.30
CA VAL A 81 6.27 28.86 -6.15
C VAL A 81 7.19 27.98 -5.32
N ALA A 82 7.95 28.58 -4.40
CA ALA A 82 8.79 27.83 -3.47
C ALA A 82 7.95 26.90 -2.58
N GLY A 83 6.80 27.36 -2.06
CA GLY A 83 5.88 26.54 -1.27
C GLY A 83 5.36 25.32 -2.04
N PHE A 84 4.90 25.50 -3.28
CA PHE A 84 4.48 24.39 -4.14
C PHE A 84 5.61 23.41 -4.41
N LEU A 85 6.81 23.91 -4.72
CA LEU A 85 7.97 23.07 -4.99
C LEU A 85 8.37 22.26 -3.76
N THR A 86 8.40 22.89 -2.58
CA THR A 86 8.71 22.21 -1.31
C THR A 86 7.68 21.12 -1.00
N LEU A 87 6.38 21.41 -1.12
CA LEU A 87 5.32 20.42 -0.90
C LEU A 87 5.43 19.24 -1.89
N ALA A 88 5.67 19.53 -3.17
CA ALA A 88 5.84 18.51 -4.20
C ALA A 88 7.05 17.60 -3.92
N VAL A 89 8.19 18.18 -3.52
CA VAL A 89 9.40 17.41 -3.19
C VAL A 89 9.17 16.52 -1.96
N ILE A 90 8.56 17.04 -0.90
CA ILE A 90 8.26 16.27 0.31
C ILE A 90 7.27 15.14 -0.01
N GLN A 91 6.20 15.45 -0.75
CA GLN A 91 5.23 14.46 -1.18
C GLN A 91 5.89 13.35 -2.00
N ALA A 92 6.73 13.71 -2.98
CA ALA A 92 7.45 12.75 -3.82
C ALA A 92 8.39 11.87 -3.00
N ALA A 93 9.15 12.45 -2.07
CA ALA A 93 10.05 11.72 -1.18
C ALA A 93 9.30 10.73 -0.28
N CYS A 94 8.20 11.17 0.35
CA CYS A 94 7.36 10.32 1.19
C CYS A 94 6.70 9.19 0.39
N THR A 95 6.23 9.47 -0.83
CA THR A 95 5.61 8.46 -1.72
C THR A 95 6.65 7.45 -2.18
N PHE A 96 7.84 7.90 -2.57
CA PHE A 96 8.95 7.03 -2.96
C PHE A 96 9.39 6.13 -1.82
N ASN A 97 9.58 6.69 -0.62
CA ASN A 97 9.95 5.92 0.57
C ASN A 97 8.89 4.87 0.91
N SER A 98 7.61 5.24 0.88
CA SER A 98 6.50 4.32 1.10
C SER A 98 6.56 3.13 0.13
N ARG A 99 6.61 3.40 -1.19
CA ARG A 99 6.67 2.34 -2.22
C ARG A 99 7.90 1.45 -2.08
N ARG A 100 9.06 2.03 -1.79
CA ARG A 100 10.31 1.27 -1.60
C ARG A 100 10.20 0.30 -0.42
N LEU A 101 9.69 0.77 0.71
CA LEU A 101 9.55 -0.05 1.93
C LEU A 101 8.47 -1.13 1.78
N ALA A 102 7.38 -0.82 1.07
CA ALA A 102 6.34 -1.78 0.73
C ALA A 102 6.89 -2.89 -0.20
N ALA A 103 7.61 -2.51 -1.25
CA ALA A 103 8.27 -3.45 -2.17
C ALA A 103 9.27 -4.34 -1.43
N LYS A 104 10.13 -3.77 -0.57
CA LYS A 104 11.07 -4.55 0.26
C LYS A 104 10.35 -5.58 1.13
N THR A 105 9.22 -5.20 1.72
CA THR A 105 8.40 -6.09 2.54
C THR A 105 7.78 -7.21 1.70
N ALA A 106 7.17 -6.85 0.56
CA ALA A 106 6.52 -7.78 -0.34
C ALA A 106 7.50 -8.80 -0.92
N GLU A 107 8.68 -8.37 -1.38
CA GLU A 107 9.72 -9.28 -1.88
C GLU A 107 10.25 -10.19 -0.78
N GLY A 108 10.43 -9.67 0.44
CA GLY A 108 10.85 -10.49 1.58
C GLY A 108 9.84 -11.58 1.93
N ILE A 109 8.55 -11.26 1.89
CA ILE A 109 7.45 -12.21 2.09
C ILE A 109 7.42 -13.24 0.96
N ALA A 110 7.47 -12.79 -0.29
CA ALA A 110 7.44 -13.66 -1.47
C ALA A 110 8.62 -14.63 -1.48
N ARG A 111 9.82 -14.15 -1.12
CA ARG A 111 11.02 -14.98 -0.98
C ARG A 111 10.80 -16.12 0.02
N ARG A 112 10.28 -15.83 1.21
CA ARG A 112 10.02 -16.87 2.24
C ARG A 112 9.02 -17.92 1.75
N ILE A 113 7.96 -17.49 1.08
CA ILE A 113 6.97 -18.44 0.53
C ILE A 113 7.61 -19.31 -0.55
N ARG A 114 8.40 -18.73 -1.47
CA ARG A 114 9.10 -19.50 -2.51
C ARG A 114 10.09 -20.50 -1.93
N GLU A 115 10.88 -20.10 -0.94
CA GLU A 115 11.83 -20.98 -0.24
C GLU A 115 11.10 -22.16 0.42
N TYR A 116 9.99 -21.90 1.13
CA TYR A 116 9.18 -22.95 1.76
C TYR A 116 8.53 -23.88 0.73
N LEU A 117 7.91 -23.34 -0.32
CA LEU A 117 7.26 -24.15 -1.35
C LEU A 117 8.28 -25.01 -2.09
N PHE A 118 9.46 -24.47 -2.37
CA PHE A 118 10.52 -25.23 -3.03
C PHE A 118 11.02 -26.39 -2.17
N ASP A 119 11.34 -26.17 -0.89
CA ASP A 119 11.75 -27.25 0.02
C ASP A 119 10.63 -28.29 0.20
N HIS A 120 9.38 -27.85 0.29
CA HIS A 120 8.23 -28.75 0.39
C HIS A 120 8.04 -29.62 -0.87
N ILE A 121 8.13 -28.99 -2.06
CA ILE A 121 8.03 -29.68 -3.36
C ILE A 121 9.12 -30.72 -3.51
N GLN A 122 10.35 -30.46 -3.06
CA GLN A 122 11.46 -31.42 -3.15
C GLN A 122 11.30 -32.65 -2.25
N ARG A 123 10.54 -32.54 -1.16
CA ARG A 123 10.32 -33.63 -0.18
C ARG A 123 9.04 -34.42 -0.44
N LEU A 124 8.31 -34.12 -1.51
CA LEU A 124 7.09 -34.83 -1.86
C LEU A 124 7.39 -36.24 -2.41
N SER A 125 6.48 -37.17 -2.15
CA SER A 125 6.65 -38.56 -2.60
C SER A 125 6.64 -38.67 -4.12
N PHE A 126 7.35 -39.65 -4.67
CA PHE A 126 7.33 -39.94 -6.11
C PHE A 126 5.90 -40.10 -6.67
N THR A 127 5.03 -40.82 -5.96
CA THR A 127 3.61 -41.00 -6.31
C THR A 127 2.85 -39.68 -6.45
N TYR A 128 3.24 -38.63 -5.71
CA TYR A 128 2.62 -37.31 -5.83
C TYR A 128 3.08 -36.59 -7.10
N HIS A 129 4.37 -36.69 -7.44
CA HIS A 129 4.93 -36.13 -8.66
C HIS A 129 4.42 -36.84 -9.92
N ASP A 130 4.12 -38.13 -9.84
CA ASP A 130 3.53 -38.90 -10.94
C ASP A 130 2.06 -38.50 -11.21
N LYS A 131 1.32 -38.13 -10.15
CA LYS A 131 -0.10 -37.73 -10.25
C LYS A 131 -0.33 -36.25 -10.54
N THR A 132 0.64 -35.39 -10.25
CA THR A 132 0.48 -33.93 -10.32
C THR A 132 1.33 -33.36 -11.45
N GLN A 133 0.73 -32.54 -12.31
CA GLN A 133 1.47 -31.93 -13.42
C GLN A 133 2.53 -30.96 -12.89
N THR A 134 3.79 -31.11 -13.32
CA THR A 134 4.91 -30.23 -12.90
C THR A 134 4.61 -28.75 -13.14
N GLY A 135 3.87 -28.43 -14.21
CA GLY A 135 3.45 -27.06 -14.51
C GLY A 135 2.54 -26.44 -13.45
N GLU A 136 1.65 -27.23 -12.84
CA GLU A 136 0.77 -26.77 -11.76
C GLU A 136 1.57 -26.39 -10.51
N LEU A 137 2.57 -27.20 -10.15
CA LEU A 137 3.46 -26.93 -9.02
C LEU A 137 4.27 -25.64 -9.24
N ILE A 138 4.78 -25.45 -10.46
CA ILE A 138 5.51 -24.23 -10.84
C ILE A 138 4.59 -23.01 -10.78
N GLN A 139 3.35 -23.10 -11.30
CA GLN A 139 2.39 -21.99 -11.25
C GLN A 139 2.05 -21.59 -9.82
N ARG A 140 1.80 -22.55 -8.93
CA ARG A 140 1.56 -22.27 -7.51
C ARG A 140 2.77 -21.62 -6.83
N ALA A 141 3.98 -22.07 -7.16
CA ALA A 141 5.22 -21.49 -6.63
C ALA A 141 5.58 -20.11 -7.21
N THR A 142 4.96 -19.71 -8.34
CA THR A 142 5.27 -18.47 -9.05
C THR A 142 4.10 -17.50 -9.06
N SER A 143 3.01 -17.82 -9.76
CA SER A 143 1.85 -16.96 -9.98
C SER A 143 1.07 -16.68 -8.70
N ASP A 144 0.78 -17.70 -7.89
CA ASP A 144 0.07 -17.50 -6.63
C ASP A 144 0.91 -16.67 -5.65
N VAL A 145 2.22 -16.93 -5.62
CA VAL A 145 3.15 -16.14 -4.79
C VAL A 145 3.27 -14.70 -5.29
N ASP A 146 3.31 -14.48 -6.61
CA ASP A 146 3.31 -13.13 -7.19
C ASP A 146 2.02 -12.37 -6.85
N THR A 147 0.89 -13.06 -6.77
CA THR A 147 -0.38 -12.47 -6.33
C THR A 147 -0.29 -11.96 -4.90
N ILE A 148 0.27 -12.75 -3.97
CA ILE A 148 0.50 -12.34 -2.58
C ILE A 148 1.48 -11.15 -2.53
N ARG A 149 2.55 -11.20 -3.33
CA ARG A 149 3.54 -10.12 -3.43
C ARG A 149 2.89 -8.81 -3.87
N ARG A 150 2.12 -8.81 -4.96
CA ARG A 150 1.38 -7.63 -5.46
C ARG A 150 0.38 -7.09 -4.44
N PHE A 151 -0.30 -7.97 -3.72
CA PHE A 151 -1.19 -7.55 -2.65
C PHE A 151 -0.47 -6.69 -1.60
N PHE A 152 0.70 -7.13 -1.12
CA PHE A 152 1.46 -6.38 -0.14
C PHE A 152 2.19 -5.15 -0.72
N ALA A 153 2.69 -5.26 -1.95
CA ALA A 153 3.42 -4.17 -2.60
C ALA A 153 2.49 -3.00 -2.97
N ASP A 154 1.30 -3.32 -3.49
CA ASP A 154 0.43 -2.35 -4.15
C ASP A 154 -0.91 -2.22 -3.42
N GLN A 155 -1.70 -3.30 -3.36
CA GLN A 155 -3.12 -3.22 -2.99
C GLN A 155 -3.33 -2.77 -1.53
N ALA A 156 -2.59 -3.33 -0.58
CA ALA A 156 -2.75 -3.00 0.82
C ALA A 156 -2.27 -1.58 1.15
N ILE A 157 -1.21 -1.09 0.49
CA ILE A 157 -0.77 0.30 0.60
C ILE A 157 -1.80 1.25 -0.01
N GLU A 158 -2.33 0.91 -1.19
CA GLU A 158 -3.30 1.75 -1.89
C GLU A 158 -4.63 1.84 -1.12
N ALA A 159 -5.09 0.73 -0.54
CA ALA A 159 -6.26 0.74 0.35
C ALA A 159 -6.05 1.69 1.54
N GLY A 160 -4.89 1.65 2.19
CA GLY A 160 -4.54 2.58 3.26
C GLY A 160 -4.47 4.03 2.79
N ARG A 161 -3.90 4.27 1.60
CA ARG A 161 -3.83 5.60 0.97
C ARG A 161 -5.23 6.17 0.71
N ILE A 162 -6.15 5.39 0.16
CA ILE A 162 -7.53 5.81 -0.13
C ILE A 162 -8.24 6.23 1.16
N VAL A 163 -8.13 5.42 2.22
CA VAL A 163 -8.72 5.73 3.53
C VAL A 163 -8.13 7.01 4.11
N MET A 164 -6.80 7.17 4.07
CA MET A 164 -6.14 8.40 4.53
C MET A 164 -6.55 9.62 3.72
N LEU A 165 -6.59 9.53 2.39
CA LEU A 165 -7.04 10.62 1.52
C LEU A 165 -8.48 11.02 1.85
N PHE A 166 -9.36 10.05 2.06
CA PHE A 166 -10.74 10.34 2.43
C PHE A 166 -10.80 11.10 3.76
N ILE A 167 -10.15 10.58 4.82
CA ILE A 167 -10.16 11.20 6.16
C ILE A 167 -9.57 12.62 6.11
N VAL A 168 -8.39 12.79 5.49
CA VAL A 168 -7.68 14.07 5.44
C VAL A 168 -8.46 15.11 4.65
N ASN A 169 -8.98 14.76 3.46
CA ASN A 169 -9.75 15.71 2.66
C ASN A 169 -11.10 16.03 3.27
N PHE A 170 -11.79 15.03 3.85
CA PHE A 170 -13.03 15.28 4.57
C PHE A 170 -12.81 16.22 5.75
N ALA A 171 -11.78 15.97 6.58
CA ALA A 171 -11.43 16.85 7.68
C ALA A 171 -11.09 18.27 7.20
N ALA A 172 -10.31 18.40 6.11
CA ALA A 172 -9.97 19.70 5.54
C ALA A 172 -11.22 20.48 5.09
N ILE A 173 -12.13 19.86 4.34
CA ILE A 173 -13.36 20.53 3.90
C ILE A 173 -14.26 20.84 5.10
N TYR A 174 -14.39 19.91 6.05
CA TYR A 174 -15.22 20.11 7.25
C TYR A 174 -14.75 21.32 8.08
N LEU A 175 -13.44 21.51 8.20
CA LEU A 175 -12.85 22.69 8.89
C LEU A 175 -13.08 24.00 8.13
N LEU A 176 -13.27 23.94 6.81
CA LEU A 176 -13.56 25.12 5.99
C LEU A 176 -15.04 25.48 6.02
N ASP A 177 -15.90 24.51 5.73
CA ASP A 177 -17.35 24.63 5.78
C ASP A 177 -17.99 23.25 5.98
N TRP A 178 -18.61 23.07 7.14
CA TRP A 178 -19.22 21.80 7.52
C TRP A 178 -20.41 21.42 6.62
N ARG A 179 -21.12 22.38 6.02
CA ARG A 179 -22.25 22.11 5.12
C ARG A 179 -21.73 21.52 3.82
N LEU A 180 -20.69 22.13 3.23
CA LEU A 180 -20.05 21.63 2.01
C LEU A 180 -19.47 20.23 2.21
N ALA A 181 -18.89 19.94 3.39
CA ALA A 181 -18.38 18.61 3.71
C ALA A 181 -19.47 17.53 3.65
N TRP A 182 -20.64 17.76 4.24
CA TRP A 182 -21.77 16.82 4.17
C TRP A 182 -22.33 16.67 2.75
N PHE A 183 -22.42 17.76 1.99
CA PHE A 183 -22.83 17.68 0.58
C PHE A 183 -21.87 16.80 -0.24
N SER A 184 -20.57 16.86 0.02
CA SER A 184 -19.60 16.01 -0.67
C SER A 184 -19.78 14.51 -0.36
N ILE A 185 -20.18 14.16 0.88
CA ILE A 185 -20.44 12.76 1.27
C ILE A 185 -21.63 12.20 0.50
N ILE A 186 -22.68 12.99 0.25
CA ILE A 186 -23.89 12.54 -0.44
C ILE A 186 -23.60 12.05 -1.87
N VAL A 187 -22.54 12.56 -2.51
CA VAL A 187 -22.12 12.11 -3.84
C VAL A 187 -21.57 10.68 -3.82
N VAL A 188 -20.94 10.25 -2.72
CA VAL A 188 -20.32 8.91 -2.58
C VAL A 188 -21.32 7.76 -2.77
N PRO A 189 -22.46 7.68 -2.05
CA PRO A 189 -23.43 6.59 -2.24
C PRO A 189 -24.04 6.60 -3.64
N VAL A 190 -24.25 7.77 -4.26
CA VAL A 190 -24.76 7.86 -5.64
C VAL A 190 -23.78 7.21 -6.62
N VAL A 191 -22.50 7.58 -6.53
CA VAL A 191 -21.44 6.98 -7.37
C VAL A 191 -21.29 5.48 -7.10
N MET A 192 -21.40 5.05 -5.85
CA MET A 192 -21.35 3.63 -5.47
C MET A 192 -22.50 2.84 -6.07
N VAL A 193 -23.74 3.34 -6.01
CA VAL A 193 -24.92 2.67 -6.58
C VAL A 193 -24.77 2.52 -8.10
N ILE A 194 -24.35 3.58 -8.78
CA ILE A 194 -24.14 3.55 -10.24
C ILE A 194 -23.01 2.56 -10.59
N SER A 195 -21.89 2.62 -9.88
CA SER A 195 -20.76 1.71 -10.09
C SER A 195 -21.15 0.26 -9.89
N LEU A 196 -21.88 -0.07 -8.82
CA LEU A 196 -22.34 -1.42 -8.53
C LEU A 196 -23.36 -1.92 -9.56
N PHE A 197 -24.28 -1.05 -9.99
CA PHE A 197 -25.24 -1.38 -11.04
C PHE A 197 -24.52 -1.73 -12.35
N PHE A 198 -23.55 -0.90 -12.77
CA PHE A 198 -22.79 -1.13 -13.99
C PHE A 198 -21.93 -2.39 -13.91
N PHE A 199 -21.23 -2.60 -12.78
CA PHE A 199 -20.40 -3.78 -12.56
C PHE A 199 -21.23 -5.08 -12.68
N ARG A 200 -22.41 -5.12 -12.05
CA ARG A 200 -23.34 -6.25 -12.16
C ARG A 200 -23.88 -6.47 -13.57
N ARG A 201 -23.90 -5.44 -14.41
CA ARG A 201 -24.37 -5.55 -15.80
C ARG A 201 -23.28 -6.07 -16.72
N VAL A 202 -22.03 -5.65 -16.50
CA VAL A 202 -20.87 -6.16 -17.24
C VAL A 202 -20.58 -7.60 -16.87
N GLU A 203 -20.70 -7.99 -15.60
CA GLU A 203 -20.49 -9.38 -15.15
C GLU A 203 -21.50 -10.38 -15.76
N LYS A 204 -22.67 -9.90 -16.19
CA LYS A 204 -23.71 -10.70 -16.84
C LYS A 204 -23.58 -10.78 -18.37
N ALA A 205 -22.74 -9.94 -18.97
CA ALA A 205 -22.52 -9.88 -20.41
C ALA A 205 -21.33 -10.76 -20.80
#